data_AF-A0A945U8T9-F1
#
_entry.id   AF-A0A945U8T9-F1
#
_cell.length_a   1.000
_cell.length_b   1.000
_cell.length_c   1.000
_cell.angle_alpha   90.00
_cell.angle_beta   90.00
_cell.angle_gamma   90.00
#
_symmetry.space_group_name_H-M   'P 1'
#
loop_
_entity.id
_entity.type
_entity.pdbx_description
1 polymer ?
#
loop_
_entity_poly.entity_id
_entity_poly.type
_entity_poly.pdbx_seq_one_letter_code
_entity_poly.pdbx_strand_id
1 'polypeptide(L)'
;MNRLPKYIKTGLLLILWITFLISTAEAVKGDKRTTQTLSLGNGLDVLLVSDPDVHRSAAALSVGTGYLYDPKDKAGLAHYLEHMLFLGTK
;
A
#
# COMPACT_ATOMS: atom_id res chain seq x y z
N MET A 1 -33.60 33.79 -15.53
CA MET A 1 -32.52 32.97 -14.92
C MET A 1 -33.14 31.66 -14.43
N ASN A 2 -33.32 30.69 -15.33
CA ASN A 2 -34.18 29.52 -15.09
C ASN A 2 -33.45 28.49 -14.22
N ARG A 3 -33.89 28.33 -12.97
CA ARG A 3 -33.36 27.30 -12.07
C ARG A 3 -33.90 25.94 -12.51
N LEU A 4 -32.99 25.02 -12.85
CA LEU A 4 -33.33 23.63 -13.19
C LEU A 4 -34.21 23.00 -12.07
N PRO A 5 -35.30 22.28 -12.41
CA PRO A 5 -36.18 21.65 -11.42
C PRO A 5 -35.43 20.73 -10.47
N LYS A 6 -35.81 20.72 -9.19
CA LYS A 6 -35.10 20.00 -8.12
C LYS A 6 -34.93 18.51 -8.43
N TYR A 7 -35.96 17.85 -8.98
CA TYR A 7 -35.92 16.42 -9.34
C TYR A 7 -34.91 16.09 -10.45
N ILE A 8 -34.69 17.00 -11.41
CA ILE A 8 -33.67 16.81 -12.46
C ILE A 8 -32.28 16.89 -11.84
N LYS A 9 -32.04 17.86 -10.95
CA LYS A 9 -30.76 17.96 -10.23
C LYS A 9 -30.51 16.74 -9.35
N THR A 10 -31.53 16.25 -8.64
CA THR A 10 -31.41 15.04 -7.81
C THR A 10 -31.14 13.80 -8.67
N GLY A 11 -31.81 13.65 -9.82
CA GLY A 11 -31.56 12.55 -10.74
C GLY A 11 -30.15 12.59 -11.35
N LEU A 12 -29.66 13.77 -11.72
CA LEU A 12 -28.33 13.95 -12.28
C LEU A 12 -27.23 13.70 -11.25
N LEU A 13 -27.45 14.12 -9.99
CA LEU A 13 -26.59 13.74 -8.86
C LEU A 13 -26.62 12.23 -8.62
N LEU A 14 -27.79 11.59 -8.63
CA LEU A 14 -27.89 10.14 -8.45
C LEU A 14 -27.10 9.38 -9.52
N ILE A 15 -27.21 9.79 -10.78
CA ILE A 15 -26.45 9.20 -11.90
C ILE A 15 -24.95 9.42 -11.71
N LEU A 16 -24.53 10.61 -11.27
CA LEU A 16 -23.13 10.89 -10.94
C LEU A 16 -22.61 9.97 -9.82
N TRP A 17 -23.42 9.74 -8.78
CA TRP A 17 -23.09 8.84 -7.68
C TRP A 17 -23.01 7.37 -8.14
N ILE A 18 -23.93 6.92 -8.99
CA ILE A 18 -23.94 5.55 -9.53
C ILE A 18 -22.74 5.31 -10.44
N THR A 19 -22.43 6.25 -11.34
CA THR A 19 -21.26 6.13 -12.23
C THR A 19 -19.94 6.14 -11.45
N PHE A 20 -19.85 6.93 -10.39
CA PHE A 20 -18.71 6.90 -9.47
C PHE A 20 -18.56 5.53 -8.77
N LEU A 21 -19.66 4.94 -8.31
CA LEU A 21 -19.66 3.61 -7.66
C LEU A 21 -19.26 2.47 -8.62
N ILE A 22 -19.71 2.52 -9.87
CA ILE A 22 -19.36 1.50 -10.87
C ILE A 22 -17.87 1.56 -11.21
N SER A 23 -17.32 2.77 -11.36
CA SER A 23 -15.90 2.99 -11.66
C SER A 23 -14.97 2.44 -10.56
N THR A 24 -15.31 2.68 -9.29
CA THR A 24 -14.50 2.15 -8.17
C THR A 24 -14.58 0.64 -8.05
N ALA A 25 -15.72 0.02 -8.37
CA ALA A 25 -15.87 -1.44 -8.37
C ALA A 25 -15.05 -2.11 -9.48
N GLU A 26 -15.01 -1.54 -10.69
CA GLU A 26 -14.17 -2.06 -11.77
C GLU A 26 -12.67 -1.96 -11.48
N ALA A 27 -12.24 -0.87 -10.84
CA ALA A 27 -10.84 -0.68 -10.45
C ALA A 27 -10.33 -1.80 -9.52
N VAL A 28 -11.18 -2.30 -8.62
CA VAL A 28 -10.85 -3.44 -7.74
C VAL A 28 -10.89 -4.78 -8.48
N LYS A 29 -11.80 -4.93 -9.46
CA LYS A 29 -11.96 -6.18 -10.23
C LYS A 29 -10.81 -6.45 -11.20
N GLY A 30 -10.09 -5.40 -11.63
CA GLY A 30 -8.96 -5.52 -12.56
C GLY A 30 -7.67 -6.07 -11.95
N ASP A 31 -7.60 -6.20 -10.62
CA ASP A 31 -6.41 -6.74 -9.96
C ASP A 31 -6.36 -8.27 -10.06
N LYS A 32 -5.43 -8.80 -10.87
CA LYS A 32 -5.23 -10.24 -11.04
C LYS A 32 -4.31 -10.85 -9.97
N ARG A 33 -3.70 -10.03 -9.12
CA ARG A 33 -2.71 -10.47 -8.16
C ARG A 33 -3.39 -11.26 -7.05
N THR A 34 -2.77 -12.37 -6.66
CA THR A 34 -3.22 -13.16 -5.50
C THR A 34 -2.35 -12.81 -4.31
N THR A 35 -2.97 -12.45 -3.19
CA THR A 35 -2.25 -12.10 -1.95
C THR A 35 -2.47 -13.15 -0.87
N GLN A 36 -1.43 -13.41 -0.08
CA GLN A 36 -1.49 -14.30 1.08
C GLN A 36 -0.67 -13.71 2.21
N THR A 37 -1.23 -13.70 3.42
CA THR A 37 -0.50 -13.32 4.64
C THR A 37 -0.21 -14.56 5.47
N LEU A 38 1.00 -14.66 6.01
CA LEU A 38 1.40 -15.73 6.92
C LEU A 38 2.39 -15.22 7.96
N SER A 39 2.46 -15.92 9.10
CA SER A 39 3.48 -15.68 10.14
C SER A 39 4.42 -16.88 10.19
N LEU A 40 5.72 -16.61 10.14
CA LEU A 40 6.76 -17.64 10.23
C LEU A 40 6.94 -18.12 11.68
N GLY A 41 7.58 -19.28 11.85
CA GLY A 41 7.85 -19.85 13.18
C GLY A 41 8.74 -18.99 14.09
N ASN A 42 9.47 -18.01 13.52
CA ASN A 42 10.26 -17.02 14.26
C ASN A 42 9.47 -15.72 14.56
N GLY A 43 8.18 -15.66 14.24
CA GLY A 43 7.31 -14.52 14.49
C GLY A 43 7.34 -13.42 13.43
N LEU A 44 8.03 -13.62 12.29
CA LEU A 44 8.00 -12.65 11.19
C LEU A 44 6.69 -12.76 10.39
N ASP A 45 5.98 -11.64 10.25
CA ASP A 45 4.80 -11.52 9.38
C ASP A 45 5.21 -11.24 7.93
N VAL A 46 4.61 -11.98 7.00
CA VAL A 46 4.94 -11.94 5.57
C VAL A 46 3.66 -11.74 4.75
N LEU A 47 3.68 -10.77 3.84
CA LEU A 47 2.70 -10.60 2.77
C LEU A 47 3.31 -11.10 1.45
N LEU A 48 2.76 -12.19 0.94
CA LEU A 48 3.08 -12.73 -0.38
C LEU A 48 2.12 -12.15 -1.41
N VAL A 49 2.66 -11.74 -2.57
CA VAL A 49 1.89 -11.27 -3.72
C VAL A 49 2.34 -12.05 -4.94
N SER A 50 1.43 -12.82 -5.53
CA SER A 50 1.64 -13.57 -6.77
C SER A 50 1.05 -12.79 -7.94
N ASP A 51 1.91 -12.41 -8.87
CA ASP A 51 1.56 -11.71 -10.10
C ASP A 51 2.25 -12.41 -11.29
N PRO A 52 1.53 -13.23 -12.08
CA PRO A 52 2.11 -13.92 -13.24
C PRO A 52 2.55 -12.98 -14.37
N ASP A 53 1.98 -11.77 -14.43
CA ASP A 53 2.22 -10.80 -15.50
C ASP A 53 3.37 -9.82 -15.14
N VAL A 54 3.99 -9.97 -13.96
CA VAL A 54 5.00 -9.02 -13.45
C VAL A 54 6.33 -9.14 -14.20
N HIS A 55 6.83 -8.01 -14.69
CA HIS A 55 8.14 -7.97 -15.36
C HIS A 55 9.32 -7.95 -14.38
N ARG A 56 9.10 -7.48 -13.15
CA ARG A 56 10.13 -7.40 -12.10
C ARG A 56 9.53 -7.76 -10.75
N SER A 57 10.14 -8.74 -10.09
CA SER A 57 9.84 -9.04 -8.69
C SER A 57 10.43 -7.98 -7.76
N ALA A 58 9.83 -7.83 -6.59
CA ALA A 58 10.32 -6.96 -5.54
C ALA A 58 10.08 -7.60 -4.17
N ALA A 59 10.90 -7.22 -3.20
CA ALA A 59 10.74 -7.58 -1.80
C ALA A 59 11.08 -6.35 -0.95
N ALA A 60 10.42 -6.24 0.20
CA ALA A 60 10.72 -5.21 1.19
C ALA A 60 10.65 -5.85 2.58
N LEU A 61 11.50 -5.38 3.50
CA LEU A 61 11.49 -5.77 4.89
C LEU A 61 11.42 -4.49 5.73
N SER A 62 10.51 -4.47 6.70
CA SER A 62 10.41 -3.41 7.70
C SER A 62 10.77 -3.96 9.06
N VAL A 63 11.51 -3.18 9.84
CA VAL A 63 11.86 -3.48 11.22
C VAL A 63 11.22 -2.42 12.09
N GLY A 64 10.55 -2.82 13.18
CA GLY A 64 9.84 -1.92 14.10
C GLY A 64 10.74 -1.05 14.99
N THR A 65 11.85 -0.53 14.45
CA THR A 65 12.81 0.35 15.12
C THR A 65 13.34 1.40 14.15
N GLY A 66 14.12 2.37 14.63
CA GLY A 66 14.64 3.48 13.81
C GLY A 66 15.29 4.57 14.66
N TYR A 67 15.49 5.76 14.08
CA TYR A 67 16.23 6.86 14.71
C TYR A 67 15.69 7.28 16.10
N LEU A 68 14.39 7.09 16.37
CA LEU A 68 13.79 7.37 17.68
C LEU A 68 14.36 6.51 18.80
N TYR A 69 15.01 5.40 18.44
CA TYR A 69 15.66 4.46 19.34
C TYR A 69 17.19 4.62 19.35
N ASP A 70 17.73 5.65 18.68
CA ASP A 70 19.17 5.92 18.71
C ASP A 70 19.64 6.23 20.15
N PRO A 71 20.81 5.71 20.56
CA PRO A 71 21.43 6.10 21.82
C PRO A 71 21.65 7.62 21.88
N LYS A 72 21.49 8.22 23.07
CA LYS A 72 21.62 9.68 23.25
C LYS A 72 22.99 10.22 22.81
N ASP A 73 24.03 9.41 22.92
CA ASP A 73 25.41 9.73 22.53
C ASP A 73 25.75 9.36 21.07
N LYS A 74 24.81 8.77 20.31
CA LYS A 74 25.03 8.26 18.94
C LYS A 74 23.82 8.51 18.03
N ALA A 75 23.50 9.78 17.81
CA ALA A 75 22.46 10.16 16.85
C ALA A 75 22.83 9.70 15.42
N GLY A 76 21.86 9.14 14.70
CA GLY A 76 22.02 8.61 13.35
C GLY A 76 22.49 7.15 13.28
N LEU A 77 22.56 6.44 14.41
CA LEU A 77 23.06 5.06 14.44
C LEU A 77 22.17 4.09 13.66
N ALA A 78 20.84 4.20 13.76
CA ALA A 78 19.91 3.37 12.99
C ALA A 78 20.09 3.57 11.48
N HIS A 79 20.25 4.81 11.03
CA HIS A 79 20.51 5.14 9.63
C HIS A 79 21.90 4.66 9.19
N TYR A 80 22.91 4.81 10.04
CA TYR A 80 24.24 4.27 9.76
C TYR A 80 24.21 2.74 9.59
N LEU A 81 23.49 2.04 10.47
CA LEU A 81 23.31 0.59 10.38
C LEU A 81 22.62 0.20 9.07
N GLU A 82 21.56 0.92 8.64
CA GLU A 82 20.89 0.71 7.36
C GLU A 82 21.90 0.70 6.20
N HIS A 83 22.80 1.69 6.13
CA HIS A 83 23.86 1.73 5.11
C HIS A 83 24.81 0.55 5.20
N MET A 84 25.21 0.15 6.42
CA MET A 84 26.15 -0.94 6.62
C MET A 84 25.59 -2.29 6.16
N LEU A 85 24.27 -2.48 6.18
CA LEU A 85 23.62 -3.71 5.69
C LEU A 85 23.87 -3.97 4.19
N PHE A 86 24.19 -2.93 3.42
CA PHE A 86 24.50 -3.04 1.99
C PHE A 86 25.98 -3.33 1.71
N LEU A 87 26.85 -3.37 2.73
CA LEU A 87 28.30 -3.55 2.56
C LEU A 87 28.80 -5.00 2.67
N GLY A 88 27.90 -5.96 2.88
CA GLY A 88 28.20 -7.40 2.84
C GLY A 88 27.72 -8.18 4.05
N THR A 89 27.55 -9.49 3.87
CA THR A 89 27.14 -10.46 4.90
C THR A 89 28.12 -11.63 4.95
N LYS A 90 28.07 -12.44 6.03
CA LYS A 90 28.88 -13.65 6.19
C LYS A 90 28.55 -14.73 5.16
#